data_AF-A0A9P1KAQ5-F1
#
_entry.id   AF-A0A9P1KAQ5-F1
#
_cell.length_a   1.000
_cell.length_b   1.000
_cell.length_c   1.000
_cell.angle_alpha   90.00
_cell.angle_beta   90.00
_cell.angle_gamma   90.00
#
_symmetry.space_group_name_H-M   'P 1'
#
loop_
_entity.id
_entity.type
_entity.pdbx_description
1 polymer ?
#
loop_
_entity_poly.entity_id
_entity_poly.type
_entity_poly.pdbx_seq_one_letter_code
_entity_poly.pdbx_strand_id
1 'polypeptide(L)'
;MPGLSNEDSININGPSLIRVPGWIKNPLGRYYLYFAHHKGSYIRLAYADNIEGPYTIYEPGTLRLNQTVCRSHIASPDVHIHEDTQSIRMYFHGDCYDRKGQYTFLAKSQDGLNFTSLPEVLGPFYFRVFWYDEYYYAIALSAVPTVNAVLLRSKDGTTNFEKGKNIIPNCRHTAALLSGDTLTIFFSRIGDSPESILSSKMNLTQNWLEWEASEPILVKQPEYDYEGASLPVEPSKAGLAKTFVRQLRDPAIFKEKGKIYLLYTVGGESGIAISELVDYDA
;
A
#
# COMPACT_ATOMS: atom_id res chain seq x y z
N MET A 1 16.27 0.44 -6.87
CA MET A 1 15.85 0.43 -8.30
C MET A 1 16.85 1.23 -9.12
N PRO A 2 17.25 0.78 -10.31
CA PRO A 2 18.02 1.61 -11.23
C PRO A 2 17.33 2.96 -11.46
N GLY A 3 18.09 4.06 -11.41
CA GLY A 3 17.57 5.42 -11.59
C GLY A 3 17.40 6.23 -10.30
N LEU A 4 17.16 5.60 -9.15
CA LEU A 4 17.07 6.34 -7.87
C LEU A 4 18.45 6.80 -7.38
N SER A 5 18.50 8.00 -6.79
CA SER A 5 19.69 8.49 -6.09
C SER A 5 20.09 7.58 -4.92
N ASN A 6 21.37 7.59 -4.53
CA ASN A 6 21.88 6.69 -3.48
C ASN A 6 21.15 6.84 -2.14
N GLU A 7 20.80 8.06 -1.70
CA GLU A 7 20.04 8.28 -0.46
C GLU A 7 18.58 7.83 -0.60
N ASP A 8 17.97 8.03 -1.77
CA ASP A 8 16.59 7.63 -2.05
C ASP A 8 16.41 6.12 -2.24
N SER A 9 17.50 5.38 -2.46
CA SER A 9 17.51 3.95 -2.70
C SER A 9 17.58 3.09 -1.42
N ILE A 10 17.83 3.71 -0.26
CA ILE A 10 18.08 2.99 1.01
C ILE A 10 16.79 2.38 1.57
N ASN A 11 15.62 2.94 1.24
CA ASN A 11 14.34 2.44 1.70
C ASN A 11 13.20 2.73 0.71
N ILE A 12 12.43 1.70 0.39
CA ILE A 12 11.31 1.72 -0.54
C ILE A 12 10.13 1.02 0.10
N ASN A 13 8.98 1.68 0.18
CA ASN A 13 7.78 1.15 0.83
C ASN A 13 6.47 1.51 0.11
N GLY A 14 5.41 0.80 0.49
CA GLY A 14 4.04 0.97 0.02
C GLY A 14 3.88 1.10 -1.50
N PRO A 15 4.18 0.06 -2.29
CA PRO A 15 3.89 0.08 -3.72
C PRO A 15 2.38 0.22 -3.96
N SER A 16 2.00 0.96 -4.99
CA SER A 16 0.63 1.03 -5.50
C SER A 16 0.67 1.21 -7.01
N LEU A 17 0.06 0.29 -7.75
CA LEU A 17 0.14 0.22 -9.20
C LEU A 17 -1.23 0.54 -9.81
N ILE A 18 -1.24 1.39 -10.83
CA ILE A 18 -2.42 1.64 -11.67
C ILE A 18 -2.10 1.38 -13.14
N ARG A 19 -3.12 0.97 -13.89
CA ARG A 19 -3.14 1.16 -15.34
C ARG A 19 -3.48 2.63 -15.60
N VAL A 20 -2.71 3.30 -16.44
CA VAL A 20 -2.97 4.70 -16.76
C VAL A 20 -4.31 4.83 -17.49
N PRO A 21 -5.28 5.62 -16.97
CA PRO A 21 -6.60 5.73 -17.56
C PRO A 21 -6.60 6.41 -18.93
N GLY A 22 -7.58 6.07 -19.77
CA GLY A 22 -7.67 6.55 -21.15
C GLY A 22 -7.93 8.06 -21.31
N TRP A 23 -8.38 8.75 -20.26
CA TRP A 23 -8.57 10.20 -20.30
C TRP A 23 -7.27 10.99 -20.15
N ILE A 24 -6.18 10.35 -19.69
CA ILE A 24 -4.91 11.02 -19.48
C ILE A 24 -4.22 11.21 -20.82
N LYS A 25 -4.01 12.48 -21.17
CA LYS A 25 -3.32 12.86 -22.40
C LYS A 25 -1.82 12.74 -22.21
N ASN A 26 -1.12 12.16 -23.18
CA ASN A 26 0.35 12.00 -23.18
C ASN A 26 0.88 11.28 -21.92
N PRO A 27 0.42 10.05 -21.63
CA PRO A 27 0.90 9.31 -20.47
C PRO A 27 2.39 8.98 -20.62
N LEU A 28 3.13 8.89 -19.50
CA LEU A 28 4.55 8.50 -19.52
C LEU A 28 4.75 7.05 -19.97
N GLY A 29 3.77 6.19 -19.69
CA GLY A 29 3.71 4.79 -20.08
C GLY A 29 2.33 4.21 -19.77
N ARG A 30 2.14 2.90 -20.00
CA ARG A 30 0.84 2.24 -19.73
C ARG A 30 0.53 2.01 -18.25
N TYR A 31 1.54 1.95 -17.39
CA TYR A 31 1.41 1.68 -15.96
C TYR A 31 2.18 2.70 -15.14
N TYR A 32 1.57 3.16 -14.04
CA TYR A 32 2.19 4.03 -13.04
C TYR A 32 2.30 3.27 -11.71
N LEU A 33 3.52 3.11 -11.21
CA LEU A 33 3.85 2.52 -9.92
C LEU A 33 4.27 3.62 -8.95
N TYR A 34 3.41 3.91 -7.98
CA TYR A 34 3.69 4.81 -6.88
C TYR A 34 4.33 4.05 -5.74
N PHE A 35 5.28 4.68 -5.05
CA PHE A 35 5.93 4.14 -3.87
C PHE A 35 6.57 5.28 -3.08
N ALA A 36 6.99 5.02 -1.85
CA ALA A 36 7.58 6.04 -1.01
C ALA A 36 8.85 5.54 -0.32
N HIS A 37 9.42 6.42 0.48
CA HIS A 37 10.52 6.14 1.39
C HIS A 37 9.99 6.45 2.79
N HIS A 38 10.33 5.62 3.79
CA HIS A 38 9.78 5.73 5.16
C HIS A 38 10.03 7.10 5.83
N LYS A 39 10.98 7.87 5.31
CA LYS A 39 11.30 9.25 5.72
C LYS A 39 11.37 10.24 4.55
N GLY A 40 10.71 9.92 3.43
CA GLY A 40 10.76 10.71 2.21
C GLY A 40 9.93 11.98 2.30
N SER A 41 10.34 13.01 1.57
CA SER A 41 9.62 14.28 1.43
C SER A 41 8.71 14.33 0.20
N TYR A 42 8.54 13.21 -0.52
CA TYR A 42 7.68 13.10 -1.69
C TYR A 42 7.32 11.64 -2.00
N ILE A 43 6.19 11.45 -2.70
CA ILE A 43 5.79 10.17 -3.29
C ILE A 43 6.52 10.03 -4.63
N ARG A 44 7.14 8.87 -4.83
CA ARG A 44 7.86 8.52 -6.06
C ARG A 44 6.92 7.89 -7.06
N LEU A 45 7.30 7.99 -8.32
CA LEU A 45 6.63 7.35 -9.43
C LEU A 45 7.67 6.66 -10.31
N ALA A 46 7.38 5.42 -10.69
CA ALA A 46 7.99 4.76 -11.83
C ALA A 46 6.92 4.42 -12.85
N TYR A 47 7.27 4.38 -14.14
CA TYR A 47 6.34 4.06 -15.22
C TYR A 47 6.91 3.01 -16.16
N ALA A 48 6.03 2.24 -16.78
CA ALA A 48 6.37 1.19 -17.74
C ALA A 48 5.25 0.96 -18.76
N ASP A 49 5.60 0.41 -19.92
CA ASP A 49 4.61 -0.04 -20.92
C ASP A 49 4.17 -1.50 -20.73
N ASN A 50 4.97 -2.28 -20.02
CA ASN A 50 4.65 -3.65 -19.59
C ASN A 50 4.59 -3.70 -18.06
N ILE A 51 3.69 -4.52 -17.54
CA ILE A 51 3.46 -4.62 -16.08
C ILE A 51 4.68 -5.16 -15.33
N GLU A 52 5.47 -6.03 -15.96
CA GLU A 52 6.70 -6.58 -15.38
C GLU A 52 7.91 -5.65 -15.59
N GLY A 53 7.70 -4.51 -16.27
CA GLY A 53 8.73 -3.56 -16.62
C GLY A 53 9.39 -3.79 -17.99
N PRO A 54 10.57 -3.19 -18.24
CA PRO A 54 11.35 -2.39 -17.29
C PRO A 54 10.62 -1.11 -16.88
N TYR A 55 10.81 -0.72 -15.62
CA TYR A 55 10.28 0.53 -15.06
C TYR A 55 11.32 1.65 -15.17
N THR A 56 10.86 2.84 -15.56
CA THR A 56 11.65 4.08 -15.60
C THR A 56 11.21 4.99 -14.46
N ILE A 57 12.16 5.55 -13.71
CA ILE A 57 11.87 6.49 -12.62
C ILE A 57 11.46 7.85 -13.19
N TYR A 58 10.38 8.41 -12.67
CA TYR A 58 10.02 9.81 -12.87
C TYR A 58 10.61 10.66 -11.74
N GLU A 59 11.82 11.19 -11.99
CA GLU A 59 12.65 11.93 -11.01
C GLU A 59 11.96 13.11 -10.31
N PRO A 60 11.01 13.85 -10.92
CA PRO A 60 10.28 14.88 -10.18
C PRO A 60 9.43 14.32 -9.03
N GLY A 61 9.11 13.02 -9.01
CA GLY A 61 8.10 12.45 -8.12
C GLY A 61 6.73 13.08 -8.36
N THR A 62 5.79 12.86 -7.44
CA THR A 62 4.42 13.35 -7.56
C THR A 62 4.06 14.28 -6.40
N LEU A 63 3.31 13.78 -5.41
CA LEU A 63 2.93 14.55 -4.23
C LEU A 63 4.17 14.85 -3.37
N ARG A 64 4.36 16.11 -2.97
CA ARG A 64 5.48 16.58 -2.13
C ARG A 64 5.00 17.01 -0.76
N LEU A 65 5.85 16.84 0.25
CA LEU A 65 5.59 17.17 1.65
C LEU A 65 5.16 18.63 1.84
N ASN A 66 5.78 19.57 1.13
CA ASN A 66 5.42 20.99 1.20
C ASN A 66 4.06 21.33 0.55
N GLN A 67 3.41 20.36 -0.09
CA GLN A 67 2.05 20.48 -0.64
C GLN A 67 0.99 19.88 0.30
N THR A 68 1.39 19.39 1.48
CA THR A 68 0.50 18.75 2.45
C THR A 68 0.54 19.46 3.80
N VAL A 69 -0.35 19.07 4.70
CA VAL A 69 -0.34 19.52 6.10
C VAL A 69 0.63 18.71 6.97
N CYS A 70 1.30 17.71 6.39
CA CYS A 70 2.23 16.84 7.10
C CYS A 70 3.55 17.57 7.38
N ARG A 71 4.27 17.09 8.40
CA ARG A 71 5.46 17.76 8.92
C ARG A 71 6.76 17.16 8.45
N SER A 72 6.97 15.87 8.67
CA SER A 72 8.31 15.25 8.54
C SER A 72 8.44 14.31 7.36
N HIS A 73 7.35 13.64 6.95
CA HIS A 73 7.35 12.72 5.83
C HIS A 73 5.95 12.50 5.29
N ILE A 74 5.89 11.99 4.06
CA ILE A 74 4.69 11.39 3.47
C ILE A 74 5.05 10.05 2.83
N ALA A 75 4.22 9.03 3.03
CA ALA A 75 4.52 7.69 2.52
C ALA A 75 3.29 6.77 2.39
N SER A 76 3.57 5.52 2.01
CA SER A 76 2.62 4.40 1.82
C SER A 76 1.39 4.74 0.97
N PRO A 77 1.58 5.22 -0.27
CA PRO A 77 0.48 5.60 -1.14
C PRO A 77 -0.44 4.40 -1.44
N ASP A 78 -1.73 4.66 -1.50
CA ASP A 78 -2.77 3.74 -1.98
C ASP A 78 -3.61 4.49 -3.03
N VAL A 79 -3.39 4.17 -4.30
CA VAL A 79 -3.85 4.96 -5.45
C VAL A 79 -5.00 4.26 -6.16
N HIS A 80 -6.11 4.99 -6.32
CA HIS A 80 -7.37 4.51 -6.88
C HIS A 80 -7.82 5.39 -8.04
N ILE A 81 -8.39 4.73 -9.05
CA ILE A 81 -8.95 5.37 -10.23
C ILE A 81 -10.46 5.54 -10.04
N HIS A 82 -10.95 6.76 -10.18
CA HIS A 82 -12.38 7.10 -10.15
C HIS A 82 -12.83 7.54 -11.55
N GLU A 83 -13.19 6.55 -12.37
CA GLU A 83 -13.60 6.71 -13.78
C GLU A 83 -14.68 7.77 -13.96
N ASP A 84 -15.76 7.72 -13.18
CA ASP A 84 -16.93 8.61 -13.31
C ASP A 84 -16.59 10.09 -13.18
N THR A 85 -15.51 10.40 -12.45
CA THR A 85 -15.08 11.78 -12.18
C THR A 85 -13.75 12.12 -12.86
N GLN A 86 -13.21 11.18 -13.64
CA GLN A 86 -11.87 11.28 -14.26
C GLN A 86 -10.81 11.76 -13.25
N SER A 87 -10.85 11.17 -12.04
CA SER A 87 -9.99 11.55 -10.93
C SER A 87 -9.19 10.36 -10.43
N ILE A 88 -7.95 10.63 -10.05
CA ILE A 88 -7.08 9.71 -9.33
C ILE A 88 -7.04 10.15 -7.87
N ARG A 89 -7.34 9.23 -6.96
CA ARG A 89 -7.27 9.46 -5.51
C ARG A 89 -6.06 8.72 -4.95
N MET A 90 -5.25 9.41 -4.15
CA MET A 90 -4.14 8.82 -3.43
C MET A 90 -4.40 8.99 -1.93
N TYR A 91 -4.60 7.88 -1.23
CA TYR A 91 -4.53 7.85 0.23
C TYR A 91 -3.05 7.73 0.61
N PHE A 92 -2.57 8.61 1.48
CA PHE A 92 -1.19 8.61 1.95
C PHE A 92 -1.16 8.95 3.44
N HIS A 93 -0.07 8.66 4.13
CA HIS A 93 0.07 9.02 5.54
C HIS A 93 1.24 9.97 5.79
N GLY A 94 1.19 10.65 6.93
CA GLY A 94 2.28 11.44 7.49
C GLY A 94 1.99 11.84 8.94
N ASP A 95 2.96 12.49 9.60
CA ASP A 95 2.78 13.10 10.92
C ASP A 95 2.37 14.57 10.80
N CYS A 96 1.67 15.10 11.82
CA CYS A 96 1.17 16.48 11.85
C CYS A 96 1.79 17.30 12.98
N TYR A 97 1.75 18.64 12.83
CA TYR A 97 2.20 19.57 13.87
C TYR A 97 1.25 19.65 15.06
N ASP A 98 -0.06 19.59 14.82
CA ASP A 98 -1.13 19.88 15.79
C ASP A 98 -1.53 18.67 16.65
N ARG A 99 -1.02 17.48 16.33
CA ARG A 99 -1.41 16.21 16.97
C ARG A 99 -0.26 15.20 16.95
N LYS A 100 -0.22 14.33 17.97
CA LYS A 100 0.78 13.26 18.05
C LYS A 100 0.32 12.04 17.26
N GLY A 101 1.18 11.53 16.38
CA GLY A 101 0.95 10.28 15.66
C GLY A 101 0.99 10.45 14.15
N GLN A 102 0.77 9.34 13.45
CA GLN A 102 0.66 9.28 11.99
C GLN A 102 -0.80 9.09 11.60
N TYR A 103 -1.22 9.76 10.54
CA TYR A 103 -2.60 9.78 10.08
C TYR A 103 -2.67 9.65 8.56
N THR A 104 -3.79 9.16 8.06
CA THR A 104 -4.06 9.13 6.62
C THR A 104 -4.77 10.39 6.14
N PHE A 105 -4.35 10.85 4.96
CA PHE A 105 -4.88 11.97 4.19
C PHE A 105 -5.24 11.54 2.77
N LEU A 106 -5.96 12.41 2.06
CA LEU A 106 -6.29 12.23 0.66
C LEU A 106 -5.62 13.28 -0.20
N ALA A 107 -5.06 12.87 -1.34
CA ALA A 107 -4.72 13.77 -2.43
C ALA A 107 -5.47 13.35 -3.72
N LYS A 108 -5.79 14.34 -4.56
CA LYS A 108 -6.49 14.12 -5.83
C LYS A 108 -5.66 14.61 -7.02
N SER A 109 -5.77 13.92 -8.15
CA SER A 109 -5.12 14.28 -9.41
C SER A 109 -6.04 13.99 -10.59
N GLN A 110 -5.80 14.63 -11.74
CA GLN A 110 -6.43 14.31 -13.02
C GLN A 110 -5.46 13.63 -14.00
N ASP A 111 -4.14 13.75 -13.76
CA ASP A 111 -3.07 13.30 -14.67
C ASP A 111 -2.15 12.23 -14.06
N GLY A 112 -2.30 11.93 -12.77
CA GLY A 112 -1.45 10.98 -12.03
C GLY A 112 -0.05 11.48 -11.74
N LEU A 113 0.27 12.74 -12.05
CA LEU A 113 1.57 13.35 -11.79
C LEU A 113 1.45 14.48 -10.77
N ASN A 114 0.45 15.36 -10.97
CA ASN A 114 0.22 16.54 -10.15
C ASN A 114 -0.95 16.27 -9.19
N PHE A 115 -0.65 16.22 -7.90
CA PHE A 115 -1.63 15.96 -6.84
C PHE A 115 -1.90 17.20 -6.00
N THR A 116 -3.16 17.37 -5.59
CA THR A 116 -3.59 18.36 -4.60
C THR A 116 -4.02 17.63 -3.33
N SER A 117 -3.31 17.87 -2.22
CA SER A 117 -3.66 17.30 -0.92
C SER A 117 -4.85 18.03 -0.28
N LEU A 118 -5.70 17.27 0.40
CA LEU A 118 -6.72 17.79 1.29
C LEU A 118 -6.18 17.81 2.74
N PRO A 119 -6.62 18.75 3.58
CA PRO A 119 -6.13 18.89 4.96
C PRO A 119 -6.82 17.92 5.95
N GLU A 120 -7.90 17.27 5.54
CA GLU A 120 -8.72 16.45 6.42
C GLU A 120 -8.01 15.15 6.81
N VAL A 121 -8.03 14.83 8.10
CA VAL A 121 -7.56 13.56 8.64
C VAL A 121 -8.66 12.52 8.46
N LEU A 122 -8.36 11.46 7.70
CA LEU A 122 -9.32 10.39 7.43
C LEU A 122 -9.33 9.33 8.53
N GLY A 123 -8.20 9.08 9.18
CA GLY A 123 -8.10 8.03 10.17
C GLY A 123 -6.66 7.64 10.49
N PRO A 124 -6.45 6.44 11.05
CA PRO A 124 -5.12 5.91 11.30
C PRO A 124 -4.29 5.77 10.02
N PHE A 125 -3.01 5.48 10.16
CA PHE A 125 -2.06 5.41 9.04
C PHE A 125 -2.22 4.13 8.21
N TYR A 126 -1.70 4.17 6.98
CA TYR A 126 -1.64 3.05 6.01
C TYR A 126 -3.00 2.55 5.52
N PHE A 127 -3.88 3.45 5.10
CA PHE A 127 -5.12 3.01 4.45
C PHE A 127 -4.85 2.12 3.24
N ARG A 128 -5.67 1.08 3.13
CA ARG A 128 -5.93 0.28 1.93
C ARG A 128 -7.42 0.26 1.69
N VAL A 129 -7.84 1.02 0.69
CA VAL A 129 -9.25 1.31 0.42
C VAL A 129 -9.83 0.32 -0.58
N PHE A 130 -11.08 -0.08 -0.37
CA PHE A 130 -11.86 -0.87 -1.32
C PHE A 130 -13.32 -0.46 -1.26
N TRP A 131 -14.02 -0.54 -2.39
CA TRP A 131 -15.45 -0.27 -2.48
C TRP A 131 -16.23 -1.58 -2.37
N TYR A 132 -17.22 -1.62 -1.48
CA TYR A 132 -18.10 -2.76 -1.30
C TYR A 132 -19.46 -2.29 -0.78
N ASP A 133 -20.56 -2.82 -1.34
CA ASP A 133 -21.93 -2.60 -0.88
C ASP A 133 -22.27 -1.13 -0.54
N GLU A 134 -22.05 -0.21 -1.48
CA GLU A 134 -22.32 1.24 -1.33
C GLU A 134 -21.47 2.00 -0.31
N TYR A 135 -20.36 1.42 0.17
CA TYR A 135 -19.42 2.07 1.07
C TYR A 135 -17.97 1.93 0.60
N TYR A 136 -17.17 2.93 0.92
CA TYR A 136 -15.72 2.83 0.91
C TYR A 136 -15.28 2.24 2.24
N TYR A 137 -14.67 1.06 2.21
CA TYR A 137 -13.99 0.49 3.35
C TYR A 137 -12.50 0.80 3.29
N ALA A 138 -11.85 0.85 4.45
CA ALA A 138 -10.40 0.96 4.55
C ALA A 138 -9.88 -0.01 5.60
N ILE A 139 -8.76 -0.65 5.30
CA ILE A 139 -7.92 -1.29 6.31
C ILE A 139 -6.81 -0.31 6.66
N ALA A 140 -6.67 0.03 7.93
CA ALA A 140 -5.59 0.88 8.45
C ALA A 140 -4.84 0.18 9.57
N LEU A 141 -3.74 0.75 10.04
CA LEU A 141 -3.07 0.29 11.25
C LEU A 141 -3.32 1.19 12.45
N SER A 142 -3.70 0.57 13.56
CA SER A 142 -3.85 1.22 14.86
C SER A 142 -2.80 0.68 15.82
N ALA A 143 -2.05 1.58 16.49
CA ALA A 143 -0.91 1.22 17.35
C ALA A 143 -1.22 1.19 18.86
N VAL A 144 -2.49 1.09 19.27
CA VAL A 144 -2.90 1.14 20.69
C VAL A 144 -3.79 -0.06 21.04
N PRO A 145 -3.46 -0.91 22.03
CA PRO A 145 -2.18 -1.03 22.77
C PRO A 145 -1.10 -1.84 22.02
N THR A 146 -1.49 -2.58 20.98
CA THR A 146 -0.61 -3.29 20.05
C THR A 146 -0.92 -2.84 18.62
N VAL A 147 0.00 -3.09 17.68
CA VAL A 147 -0.27 -2.80 16.26
C VAL A 147 -1.27 -3.82 15.73
N ASN A 148 -2.43 -3.34 15.27
CA ASN A 148 -3.47 -4.17 14.68
C ASN A 148 -3.95 -3.55 13.37
N ALA A 149 -4.29 -4.39 12.39
CA ALA A 149 -5.13 -3.96 11.28
C ALA A 149 -6.54 -3.69 11.80
N VAL A 150 -7.12 -2.56 11.41
CA VAL A 150 -8.44 -2.10 11.83
C VAL A 150 -9.28 -1.75 10.61
N LEU A 151 -10.55 -2.13 10.64
CA LEU A 151 -11.53 -1.74 9.62
C LEU A 151 -12.06 -0.34 9.88
N LEU A 152 -12.26 0.41 8.80
CA LEU A 152 -13.04 1.64 8.78
C LEU A 152 -13.98 1.62 7.57
N ARG A 153 -15.03 2.44 7.60
CA ARG A 153 -15.84 2.71 6.41
C ARG A 153 -16.30 4.15 6.31
N SER A 154 -16.57 4.60 5.10
CA SER A 154 -17.10 5.93 4.77
C SER A 154 -18.09 5.81 3.62
N LYS A 155 -19.06 6.73 3.55
CA LYS A 155 -20.00 6.82 2.43
C LYS A 155 -19.38 7.39 1.15
N ASP A 156 -18.47 8.35 1.28
CA ASP A 156 -17.89 9.08 0.13
C ASP A 156 -16.42 8.71 -0.15
N GLY A 157 -15.78 8.05 0.81
CA GLY A 157 -14.36 7.69 0.77
C GLY A 157 -13.42 8.88 0.87
N THR A 158 -13.93 10.07 1.20
CA THR A 158 -13.16 11.32 1.29
C THR A 158 -13.26 11.99 2.65
N THR A 159 -14.28 11.67 3.44
CA THR A 159 -14.51 12.22 4.78
C THR A 159 -15.07 11.14 5.70
N ASN A 160 -15.16 11.44 6.99
CA ASN A 160 -16.02 10.71 7.96
C ASN A 160 -15.87 9.18 7.95
N PHE A 161 -14.65 8.66 7.98
CA PHE A 161 -14.44 7.22 8.17
C PHE A 161 -14.77 6.81 9.60
N GLU A 162 -15.82 6.00 9.77
CA GLU A 162 -16.16 5.40 11.04
C GLU A 162 -15.32 4.16 11.32
N LYS A 163 -14.87 4.03 12.57
CA LYS A 163 -13.98 2.96 13.01
C LYS A 163 -14.79 1.70 13.36
N GLY A 164 -14.38 0.57 12.81
CA GLY A 164 -14.88 -0.76 13.16
C GLY A 164 -13.91 -1.51 14.07
N LYS A 165 -13.92 -2.84 13.95
CA LYS A 165 -13.10 -3.72 14.78
C LYS A 165 -11.66 -3.88 14.28
N ASN A 166 -10.79 -4.29 15.20
CA ASN A 166 -9.49 -4.82 14.86
C ASN A 166 -9.67 -6.23 14.27
N ILE A 167 -8.93 -6.55 13.22
CA ILE A 167 -9.13 -7.78 12.44
C ILE A 167 -7.88 -8.67 12.35
N ILE A 168 -6.67 -8.11 12.43
CA ILE A 168 -5.42 -8.87 12.32
C ILE A 168 -4.37 -8.28 13.28
N PRO A 169 -3.86 -9.05 14.25
CA PRO A 169 -2.84 -8.57 15.19
C PRO A 169 -1.44 -8.54 14.56
N ASN A 170 -0.58 -7.67 15.09
CA ASN A 170 0.83 -7.51 14.71
C ASN A 170 1.07 -7.26 13.21
N CYS A 171 0.06 -6.80 12.50
CA CYS A 171 0.14 -6.50 11.08
C CYS A 171 1.05 -5.29 10.82
N ARG A 172 1.90 -5.34 9.78
CA ARG A 172 2.77 -4.22 9.37
C ARG A 172 2.21 -3.40 8.21
N HIS A 173 1.80 -4.07 7.13
CA HIS A 173 1.24 -3.45 5.94
C HIS A 173 0.24 -4.44 5.33
N THR A 174 -0.81 -3.93 4.71
CA THR A 174 -1.86 -4.76 4.10
C THR A 174 -2.03 -4.46 2.61
N ALA A 175 -2.71 -5.35 1.91
CA ALA A 175 -3.35 -5.13 0.62
C ALA A 175 -4.71 -5.83 0.60
N ALA A 176 -5.65 -5.27 -0.16
CA ALA A 176 -7.01 -5.76 -0.26
C ALA A 176 -7.28 -6.31 -1.67
N LEU A 177 -7.85 -7.51 -1.74
CA LEU A 177 -8.38 -8.10 -2.96
C LEU A 177 -9.83 -8.51 -2.71
N LEU A 178 -10.76 -7.77 -3.31
CA LEU A 178 -12.19 -8.09 -3.26
C LEU A 178 -12.57 -9.00 -4.43
N SER A 179 -13.26 -10.10 -4.13
CA SER A 179 -13.90 -10.96 -5.13
C SER A 179 -15.30 -11.38 -4.65
N GLY A 180 -16.33 -10.87 -5.32
CA GLY A 180 -17.71 -10.97 -4.84
C GLY A 180 -17.82 -10.45 -3.41
N ASP A 181 -18.34 -11.29 -2.52
CA ASP A 181 -18.52 -11.00 -1.09
C ASP A 181 -17.35 -11.49 -0.22
N THR A 182 -16.20 -11.80 -0.83
CA THR A 182 -15.01 -12.25 -0.11
C THR A 182 -13.87 -11.26 -0.27
N LEU A 183 -13.35 -10.77 0.86
CA LEU A 183 -12.13 -9.99 0.91
C LEU A 183 -10.95 -10.91 1.26
N THR A 184 -9.95 -10.96 0.40
CA THR A 184 -8.63 -11.49 0.74
C THR A 184 -7.74 -10.33 1.16
N ILE A 185 -7.19 -10.43 2.37
CA ILE A 185 -6.26 -9.45 2.93
C ILE A 185 -4.87 -10.06 2.89
N PHE A 186 -3.97 -9.49 2.09
CA PHE A 186 -2.56 -9.84 2.09
C PHE A 186 -1.83 -8.96 3.09
N PHE A 187 -0.89 -9.52 3.85
CA PHE A 187 -0.17 -8.76 4.87
C PHE A 187 1.15 -9.39 5.26
N SER A 188 1.98 -8.62 5.96
CA SER A 188 3.15 -9.14 6.69
C SER A 188 3.01 -8.85 8.19
N ARG A 189 3.69 -9.62 9.04
CA ARG A 189 3.62 -9.47 10.50
C ARG A 189 4.97 -9.10 11.11
N ILE A 190 4.91 -8.16 12.05
CA ILE A 190 6.06 -7.78 12.87
C ILE A 190 6.38 -8.94 13.83
N GLY A 191 7.64 -9.39 13.82
CA GLY A 191 8.14 -10.48 14.67
C GLY A 191 8.24 -11.83 13.98
N ASP A 192 7.65 -12.00 12.79
CA ASP A 192 7.80 -13.23 12.00
C ASP A 192 9.27 -13.41 11.54
N SER A 193 9.67 -14.67 11.36
CA SER A 193 11.07 -15.09 11.11
C SER A 193 11.12 -16.22 10.06
N PRO A 194 11.41 -15.93 8.76
CA PRO A 194 11.52 -14.59 8.20
C PRO A 194 10.14 -13.93 8.06
N GLU A 195 10.09 -12.60 8.17
CA GLU A 195 8.87 -11.87 7.81
C GLU A 195 8.54 -12.11 6.33
N SER A 196 7.33 -12.57 6.09
CA SER A 196 6.84 -13.12 4.82
C SER A 196 5.46 -12.55 4.50
N ILE A 197 4.99 -12.73 3.27
CA ILE A 197 3.63 -12.34 2.88
C ILE A 197 2.67 -13.49 3.22
N LEU A 198 1.65 -13.15 4.01
CA LEU A 198 0.55 -13.99 4.42
C LEU A 198 -0.75 -13.50 3.77
N SER A 199 -1.79 -14.32 3.84
CA SER A 199 -3.15 -13.86 3.57
C SER A 199 -4.19 -14.46 4.51
N SER A 200 -5.26 -13.70 4.75
CA SER A 200 -6.48 -14.15 5.41
C SER A 200 -7.68 -13.81 4.53
N LYS A 201 -8.72 -14.64 4.57
CA LYS A 201 -10.00 -14.39 3.89
C LYS A 201 -11.04 -13.89 4.88
N MET A 202 -11.97 -13.08 4.42
CA MET A 202 -13.04 -12.50 5.23
C MET A 202 -14.34 -12.49 4.42
N ASN A 203 -15.40 -13.03 5.00
CA ASN A 203 -16.73 -13.04 4.40
C ASN A 203 -17.45 -11.73 4.74
N LEU A 204 -17.90 -11.01 3.70
CA LEU A 204 -18.45 -9.67 3.82
C LEU A 204 -19.99 -9.61 3.86
N THR A 205 -20.66 -10.76 3.83
CA THR A 205 -22.15 -10.84 3.78
C THR A 205 -22.84 -10.50 5.10
N GLN A 206 -22.10 -10.56 6.21
CA GLN A 206 -22.62 -10.20 7.53
C GLN A 206 -22.49 -8.70 7.79
N ASN A 207 -22.98 -8.24 8.94
CA ASN A 207 -22.71 -6.88 9.40
C ASN A 207 -21.19 -6.64 9.46
N TRP A 208 -20.71 -5.53 8.90
CA TRP A 208 -19.29 -5.22 8.81
C TRP A 208 -18.55 -5.15 10.16
N LEU A 209 -19.28 -4.87 11.25
CA LEU A 209 -18.74 -4.93 12.60
C LEU A 209 -18.42 -6.36 13.05
N GLU A 210 -19.04 -7.35 12.41
CA GLU A 210 -18.91 -8.78 12.70
C GLU A 210 -17.94 -9.50 11.75
N TRP A 211 -17.41 -8.86 10.70
CA TRP A 211 -16.52 -9.52 9.73
C TRP A 211 -15.19 -10.04 10.30
N GLU A 212 -14.97 -11.35 10.30
CA GLU A 212 -13.75 -11.94 10.84
C GLU A 212 -12.78 -12.40 9.74
N ALA A 213 -11.49 -12.13 9.96
CA ALA A 213 -10.43 -12.67 9.13
C ALA A 213 -10.15 -14.12 9.54
N SER A 214 -10.00 -15.01 8.56
CA SER A 214 -9.58 -16.38 8.79
C SER A 214 -8.16 -16.46 9.36
N GLU A 215 -7.79 -17.64 9.87
CA GLU A 215 -6.38 -17.95 10.14
C GLU A 215 -5.51 -17.68 8.90
N PRO A 216 -4.32 -17.10 9.08
CA PRO A 216 -3.48 -16.73 7.96
C PRO A 216 -2.78 -17.92 7.33
N ILE A 217 -2.68 -17.90 6.01
CA ILE A 217 -1.88 -18.83 5.22
C ILE A 217 -0.65 -18.12 4.66
N LEU A 218 0.45 -18.86 4.50
CA LEU A 218 1.65 -18.37 3.84
C LEU A 218 1.38 -18.22 2.33
N VAL A 219 1.65 -17.04 1.79
CA VAL A 219 1.54 -16.75 0.34
C VAL A 219 2.92 -16.75 -0.29
N LYS A 220 3.88 -16.04 0.31
CA LYS A 220 5.23 -15.93 -0.23
C LYS A 220 6.27 -15.68 0.84
N GLN A 221 7.41 -16.36 0.73
CA GLN A 221 8.60 -16.15 1.54
C GLN A 221 9.80 -15.72 0.66
N PRO A 222 10.88 -15.18 1.24
CA PRO A 222 12.11 -14.92 0.49
C PRO A 222 12.69 -16.21 -0.11
N GLU A 223 12.86 -16.22 -1.42
CA GLU A 223 13.33 -17.34 -2.25
C GLU A 223 14.58 -16.96 -3.07
N TYR A 224 14.68 -15.70 -3.50
CA TYR A 224 15.78 -15.22 -4.35
C TYR A 224 16.80 -14.38 -3.58
N ASP A 225 18.02 -14.26 -4.12
CA ASP A 225 19.08 -13.43 -3.52
C ASP A 225 18.68 -11.96 -3.40
N TYR A 226 17.95 -11.42 -4.38
CA TYR A 226 17.43 -10.04 -4.31
C TYR A 226 16.30 -9.88 -3.25
N GLU A 227 15.78 -10.98 -2.72
CA GLU A 227 14.86 -11.01 -1.57
C GLU A 227 15.57 -11.21 -0.23
N GLY A 228 16.88 -11.44 -0.27
CA GLY A 228 17.70 -11.75 0.91
C GLY A 228 17.63 -13.22 1.32
N ALA A 229 17.25 -14.14 0.42
CA ALA A 229 17.08 -15.56 0.76
C ALA A 229 18.37 -16.22 1.32
N SER A 230 19.54 -15.74 0.91
CA SER A 230 20.86 -16.18 1.38
C SER A 230 21.26 -15.60 2.75
N LEU A 231 20.49 -14.65 3.30
CA LEU A 231 20.76 -14.05 4.61
C LEU A 231 20.13 -14.87 5.77
N PRO A 232 20.58 -14.64 7.01
CA PRO A 232 20.02 -15.31 8.19
C PRO A 232 18.51 -15.10 8.35
N VAL A 233 17.86 -16.14 8.89
CA VAL A 233 16.45 -16.08 9.30
C VAL A 233 16.38 -15.47 10.68
N GLU A 234 15.90 -14.23 10.77
CA GLU A 234 15.75 -13.48 12.01
C GLU A 234 14.35 -12.88 12.16
N PRO A 235 13.83 -12.75 13.39
CA PRO A 235 12.56 -12.10 13.64
C PRO A 235 12.63 -10.62 13.27
N SER A 236 11.60 -10.15 12.57
CA SER A 236 11.53 -8.74 12.20
C SER A 236 11.22 -7.83 13.39
N LYS A 237 11.62 -6.56 13.28
CA LYS A 237 11.41 -5.52 14.29
C LYS A 237 10.49 -4.44 13.74
N ALA A 238 9.75 -3.78 14.63
CA ALA A 238 8.93 -2.63 14.25
C ALA A 238 9.79 -1.50 13.65
N GLY A 239 9.23 -0.80 12.64
CA GLY A 239 9.91 0.28 11.92
C GLY A 239 10.76 -0.19 10.73
N LEU A 240 11.54 0.75 10.18
CA LEU A 240 12.38 0.55 9.00
C LEU A 240 13.48 -0.49 9.23
N ALA A 241 13.76 -1.29 8.21
CA ALA A 241 14.97 -2.11 8.17
C ALA A 241 16.19 -1.20 7.87
N LYS A 242 17.29 -1.41 8.61
CA LYS A 242 18.52 -0.59 8.49
C LYS A 242 19.52 -1.15 7.48
N THR A 243 19.33 -2.40 7.08
CA THR A 243 20.21 -3.17 6.20
C THR A 243 19.37 -4.10 5.35
N PHE A 244 19.99 -4.63 4.29
CA PHE A 244 19.41 -5.73 3.52
C PHE A 244 19.22 -6.95 4.45
N VAL A 245 18.01 -7.52 4.48
CA VAL A 245 17.61 -8.62 5.37
C VAL A 245 16.67 -9.60 4.67
N ARG A 246 16.58 -10.85 5.14
CA ARG A 246 15.68 -11.88 4.62
C ARG A 246 14.22 -11.62 4.99
N GLN A 247 13.59 -10.59 4.41
CA GLN A 247 12.23 -10.17 4.79
C GLN A 247 11.46 -9.61 3.59
N LEU A 248 10.23 -10.07 3.39
CA LEU A 248 9.25 -9.50 2.46
C LEU A 248 8.24 -8.64 3.24
N ARG A 249 7.88 -7.47 2.70
CA ARG A 249 6.95 -6.54 3.34
C ARG A 249 6.06 -5.84 2.32
N ASP A 250 5.18 -4.95 2.78
CA ASP A 250 4.44 -3.99 1.94
C ASP A 250 3.74 -4.61 0.73
N PRO A 251 2.83 -5.59 0.93
CA PRO A 251 2.09 -6.14 -0.19
C PRO A 251 1.21 -5.08 -0.85
N ALA A 252 0.97 -5.23 -2.14
CA ALA A 252 -0.02 -4.50 -2.92
C ALA A 252 -0.59 -5.40 -4.02
N ILE A 253 -1.86 -5.20 -4.34
CA ILE A 253 -2.56 -6.01 -5.33
C ILE A 253 -2.89 -5.15 -6.54
N PHE A 254 -2.66 -5.71 -7.73
CA PHE A 254 -3.11 -5.14 -9.00
C PHE A 254 -3.85 -6.19 -9.80
N LYS A 255 -5.01 -5.84 -10.35
CA LYS A 255 -5.85 -6.73 -11.16
C LYS A 255 -6.03 -6.16 -12.56
N GLU A 256 -5.77 -6.97 -13.58
CA GLU A 256 -6.01 -6.60 -14.97
C GLU A 256 -6.32 -7.83 -15.82
N LYS A 257 -7.39 -7.76 -16.61
CA LYS A 257 -7.75 -8.80 -17.60
C LYS A 257 -7.79 -10.23 -17.03
N GLY A 258 -8.37 -10.39 -15.84
CA GLY A 258 -8.49 -11.68 -15.16
C GLY A 258 -7.21 -12.16 -14.46
N LYS A 259 -6.09 -11.44 -14.60
CA LYS A 259 -4.85 -11.71 -13.88
C LYS A 259 -4.77 -10.87 -12.62
N ILE A 260 -4.15 -11.45 -11.60
CA ILE A 260 -3.90 -10.80 -10.30
C ILE A 260 -2.41 -10.81 -10.07
N TYR A 261 -1.85 -9.64 -9.74
CA TYR A 261 -0.44 -9.45 -9.47
C TYR A 261 -0.28 -9.01 -8.02
N LEU A 262 0.65 -9.66 -7.32
CA LEU A 262 1.13 -9.28 -6.02
C LEU A 262 2.45 -8.53 -6.21
N LEU A 263 2.44 -7.25 -5.83
CA LEU A 263 3.64 -6.46 -5.60
C LEU A 263 4.00 -6.55 -4.12
N TYR A 264 5.30 -6.52 -3.81
CA TYR A 264 5.79 -6.57 -2.44
C TYR A 264 7.21 -5.99 -2.39
N THR A 265 7.62 -5.52 -1.22
CA THR A 265 9.00 -5.09 -1.02
C THR A 265 9.89 -6.25 -0.61
N VAL A 266 11.15 -6.18 -1.05
CA VAL A 266 12.16 -7.24 -0.89
C VAL A 266 13.31 -6.76 -0.02
N GLY A 267 14.02 -7.68 0.63
CA GLY A 267 15.25 -7.33 1.34
C GLY A 267 15.04 -6.42 2.56
N GLY A 268 13.84 -6.40 3.15
CA GLY A 268 13.44 -5.40 4.15
C GLY A 268 13.35 -3.99 3.58
N GLU A 269 12.46 -3.76 2.61
CA GLU A 269 12.21 -2.44 1.98
C GLU A 269 13.39 -1.94 1.11
N SER A 270 14.18 -2.82 0.50
CA SER A 270 15.31 -2.45 -0.38
C SER A 270 14.96 -2.43 -1.89
N GLY A 271 13.77 -2.89 -2.25
CA GLY A 271 13.29 -2.95 -3.62
C GLY A 271 11.81 -3.33 -3.68
N ILE A 272 11.23 -3.31 -4.88
CA ILE A 272 9.87 -3.81 -5.14
C ILE A 272 10.00 -4.94 -6.17
N ALA A 273 9.35 -6.05 -5.90
CA ALA A 273 9.15 -7.15 -6.83
C ALA A 273 7.66 -7.25 -7.20
N ILE A 274 7.38 -7.88 -8.33
CA ILE A 274 6.04 -8.18 -8.82
C ILE A 274 5.98 -9.66 -9.22
N SER A 275 4.88 -10.32 -8.88
CA SER A 275 4.60 -11.71 -9.24
C SER A 275 3.12 -11.88 -9.59
N GLU A 276 2.81 -12.68 -10.62
CA GLU A 276 1.45 -13.11 -10.90
C GLU A 276 1.03 -14.17 -9.86
N LEU A 277 -0.15 -14.02 -9.27
CA LEU A 277 -0.75 -15.04 -8.41
C LEU A 277 -1.41 -16.09 -9.29
N VAL A 278 -0.78 -17.26 -9.40
CA VAL A 278 -1.36 -18.47 -9.99
C VAL A 278 -2.05 -19.27 -8.89
N ASP A 279 -3.23 -19.83 -9.17
CA ASP A 279 -4.06 -20.61 -8.22
C ASP A 279 -4.73 -19.82 -7.08
N TYR A 280 -5.18 -18.59 -7.35
CA TYR A 280 -6.20 -17.96 -6.51
C TYR A 280 -7.58 -18.23 -7.10
N ASP A 281 -8.35 -19.12 -6.47
CA ASP A 281 -9.79 -19.20 -6.71
C ASP A 281 -10.40 -17.82 -6.41
N ALA A 282 -10.72 -17.09 -7.48
CA ALA A 282 -11.38 -15.79 -7.46
C ALA A 282 -12.89 -15.98 -7.29
#